data_AF-A0A450SGT2-F1
#
_entry.id   AF-A0A450SGT2-F1
#
_cell.length_a   1.000
_cell.length_b   1.000
_cell.length_c   1.000
_cell.angle_alpha   90.00
_cell.angle_beta   90.00
_cell.angle_gamma   90.00
#
_symmetry.space_group_name_H-M   'P 1'
#
loop_
_entity.id
_entity.type
_entity.pdbx_description
1 polymer ?
#
loop_
_entity_poly.entity_id
_entity_poly.type
_entity_poly.pdbx_seq_one_letter_code
_entity_poly.pdbx_strand_id
1 'polypeptide(L)'
;MSVMVAELYDALVSAGAEDGKAREAARAIADYDSRFESRFDALEARFNAMGKDLSDVKSDVKLLKWMVGAVFALNAAVLLKLLFP
;
A
#
# COMPACT_ATOMS: atom_id res chain seq x y z
N MET A 1 27.63 0.93 3.71
CA MET A 1 27.57 2.03 4.69
C MET A 1 27.04 3.22 3.92
N SER A 2 25.79 3.64 4.15
CA SER A 2 25.21 4.77 3.43
C SER A 2 26.06 6.01 3.73
N VAL A 3 26.39 6.79 2.70
CA VAL A 3 27.26 7.98 2.81
C VAL A 3 26.78 8.91 3.93
N MET A 4 25.46 8.98 4.11
CA MET A 4 24.77 9.75 5.14
C MET A 4 25.11 9.35 6.60
N VAL A 5 25.43 8.08 6.87
CA VAL A 5 25.79 7.61 8.23
C VAL A 5 27.23 8.01 8.59
N ALA A 6 28.12 8.06 7.60
CA ALA A 6 29.48 8.56 7.79
C ALA A 6 29.48 10.08 8.05
N GLU A 7 28.66 10.82 7.30
CA GLU A 7 28.46 12.27 7.51
C GLU A 7 27.90 12.58 8.90
N LEU A 8 26.97 11.76 9.40
CA LEU A 8 26.45 11.91 10.77
C LEU A 8 27.54 11.69 11.82
N TYR A 9 28.37 10.67 11.65
CA TYR A 9 29.50 10.41 12.55
C TYR A 9 30.50 11.58 12.53
N ASP A 10 30.90 12.05 11.35
CA ASP A 10 31.86 13.17 11.20
C ASP A 10 31.30 14.47 11.79
N ALA A 11 30.00 14.73 11.62
CA ALA A 11 29.32 15.88 12.21
C ALA A 11 29.31 15.80 13.75
N LEU A 12 29.05 14.61 14.31
CA LEU A 12 29.06 14.40 15.77
C LEU A 12 30.45 14.61 16.36
N VAL A 13 31.49 14.06 15.71
CA VAL A 13 32.89 14.26 16.12
C VAL A 13 33.27 15.74 16.03
N SER A 14 32.89 16.43 14.94
CA SER A 14 33.14 17.86 14.76
C SER A 14 32.41 18.73 15.79
N ALA A 15 31.26 18.28 16.30
CA ALA A 15 30.52 18.91 17.39
C ALA A 15 31.11 18.63 18.79
N GLY A 16 32.23 17.89 18.86
CA GLY A 16 32.92 17.56 20.12
C GLY A 16 32.39 16.32 20.82
N ALA A 17 31.58 15.48 20.15
CA ALA A 17 31.18 14.20 20.71
C ALA A 17 32.37 13.23 20.80
N GLU A 18 32.37 12.40 21.84
CA GLU A 18 33.33 11.31 22.00
C GLU A 18 33.18 10.27 20.87
N ASP A 19 34.30 9.82 20.30
CA ASP A 19 34.34 8.91 19.14
C ASP A 19 33.42 7.69 19.27
N GLY A 20 33.47 7.00 20.42
CA GLY A 20 32.65 5.84 20.69
C GLY A 20 31.16 6.13 20.66
N LYS A 21 30.75 7.28 21.23
CA LYS A 21 29.34 7.72 21.25
C LYS A 21 28.87 8.18 19.88
N ALA A 22 29.72 8.90 19.13
CA ALA A 22 29.42 9.28 17.76
C ALA A 22 29.20 8.05 16.86
N ARG A 23 30.06 7.03 16.99
CA ARG A 23 29.95 5.77 16.26
C ARG A 23 28.68 4.99 16.65
N GLU A 24 28.34 4.94 17.93
CA GLU A 24 27.13 4.26 18.40
C GLU A 24 25.86 4.93 17.86
N ALA A 25 25.79 6.26 17.94
CA ALA A 25 24.67 7.02 17.39
C ALA A 25 24.51 6.80 15.87
N ALA A 26 25.60 6.89 15.11
CA ALA A 26 25.58 6.63 13.68
C ALA A 26 25.13 5.20 13.34
N ARG A 27 25.57 4.20 14.12
CA ARG A 27 25.12 2.81 13.98
C ARG A 27 23.63 2.65 14.27
N ALA A 28 23.11 3.29 15.32
CA ALA A 28 21.69 3.22 15.66
C ALA A 28 20.82 3.77 14.51
N ILE A 29 21.25 4.85 13.86
CA ILE A 29 20.58 5.40 12.68
C ILE A 29 20.65 4.43 11.49
N ALA A 30 21.81 3.84 11.21
CA ALA A 30 21.94 2.84 10.14
C ALA A 30 21.03 1.62 10.36
N ASP A 31 20.90 1.17 11.60
CA ASP A 31 19.99 0.07 11.97
C ASP A 31 18.53 0.48 11.75
N TYR A 32 18.17 1.73 12.06
CA TYR A 32 16.83 2.26 11.84
C TYR A 32 16.49 2.42 10.35
N ASP A 33 17.45 2.85 9.53
CA ASP A 33 17.33 3.00 8.08
C ASP A 33 16.96 1.66 7.43
N SER A 34 17.67 0.58 7.76
CA SER A 34 17.36 -0.77 7.26
C SER A 34 15.96 -1.28 7.63
N ARG A 35 15.50 -0.95 8.85
CA ARG A 35 14.14 -1.28 9.31
C ARG A 35 13.10 -0.44 8.60
N PHE A 36 13.42 0.81 8.30
CA PHE A 36 12.56 1.69 7.55
C PHE A 36 12.36 1.19 6.12
N GLU A 37 13.44 0.83 5.42
CA GLU A 37 13.39 0.19 4.10
C GLU A 37 12.49 -1.06 4.11
N SER A 38 12.72 -1.97 5.05
CA SER A 38 11.90 -3.20 5.17
C SER A 38 10.41 -2.93 5.41
N ARG A 39 10.09 -1.88 6.16
CA ARG A 39 8.70 -1.45 6.39
C ARG A 39 8.09 -0.81 5.15
N PHE A 40 8.90 -0.08 4.39
CA PHE A 40 8.48 0.54 3.15
C PHE A 40 8.20 -0.52 2.07
N ASP A 41 9.05 -1.53 1.93
CA ASP A 41 8.83 -2.67 1.04
C ASP A 41 7.54 -3.42 1.40
N ALA A 42 7.32 -3.66 2.69
CA ALA A 42 6.09 -4.30 3.17
C ALA A 42 4.85 -3.43 2.91
N LEU A 43 4.98 -2.10 2.98
CA LEU A 43 3.92 -1.16 2.67
C LEU A 43 3.60 -1.16 1.17
N GLU A 44 4.62 -1.14 0.31
CA GLU A 44 4.47 -1.23 -1.14
C GLU A 44 3.77 -2.53 -1.55
N ALA A 45 4.17 -3.66 -0.97
CA ALA A 45 3.51 -4.95 -1.19
C ALA A 45 2.02 -4.91 -0.82
N ARG A 46 1.67 -4.27 0.30
CA ARG A 46 0.27 -4.09 0.73
C ARG A 46 -0.51 -3.16 -0.21
N PHE A 47 0.10 -2.08 -0.69
CA PHE A 47 -0.54 -1.19 -1.67
C PHE A 47 -0.80 -1.89 -3.00
N ASN A 48 0.15 -2.69 -3.47
CA ASN A 48 -0.02 -3.49 -4.69
C ASN A 48 -1.15 -4.53 -4.54
N ALA A 49 -1.22 -5.21 -3.38
CA ALA A 49 -2.32 -6.11 -3.07
C ALA A 49 -3.68 -5.37 -3.02
N MET A 50 -3.72 -4.20 -2.38
CA MET A 50 -4.93 -3.37 -2.32
C MET A 50 -5.39 -2.90 -3.71
N GLY A 51 -4.45 -2.54 -4.60
CA GLY A 51 -4.75 -2.17 -5.99
C GLY A 51 -5.38 -3.34 -6.76
N LYS A 52 -4.91 -4.57 -6.52
CA LYS A 52 -5.50 -5.78 -7.07
C LYS A 52 -6.92 -6.00 -6.53
N ASP A 53 -7.11 -5.97 -5.21
CA ASP A 53 -8.41 -6.18 -4.58
C ASP A 53 -9.45 -5.17 -5.09
N LEU A 54 -9.05 -3.90 -5.26
CA LEU A 54 -9.92 -2.87 -5.82
C LEU A 54 -10.33 -3.16 -7.27
N SER A 55 -9.41 -3.68 -8.09
CA SER A 55 -9.71 -4.10 -9.46
C SER A 55 -10.71 -5.26 -9.47
N ASP A 56 -10.53 -6.23 -8.58
CA ASP A 56 -11.41 -7.39 -8.45
C ASP A 56 -12.81 -6.95 -7.99
N VAL A 57 -12.92 -6.09 -6.96
CA VAL A 57 -14.19 -5.47 -6.51
C VAL A 57 -14.88 -4.72 -7.66
N LYS A 58 -14.13 -3.98 -8.48
CA LYS A 58 -14.70 -3.27 -9.63
C LYS A 58 -15.30 -4.23 -10.66
N SER A 59 -14.65 -5.37 -10.89
CA SER A 59 -15.16 -6.43 -11.77
C SER A 59 -16.46 -7.02 -11.22
N ASP A 60 -16.47 -7.36 -9.93
CA ASP A 60 -17.64 -7.92 -9.26
C ASP A 60 -18.83 -6.96 -9.28
N VAL A 61 -18.60 -5.66 -9.04
CA VAL A 61 -19.64 -4.62 -9.15
C VAL A 61 -20.20 -4.55 -10.57
N LYS A 62 -19.36 -4.68 -11.60
CA LYS A 62 -19.82 -4.67 -13.00
C LYS A 62 -20.71 -5.89 -13.28
N LEU A 63 -20.30 -7.07 -12.82
CA LEU A 63 -21.09 -8.30 -12.95
C LEU A 63 -22.43 -8.14 -12.21
N LEU A 64 -22.40 -7.64 -10.98
CA LEU A 64 -23.59 -7.43 -10.16
C LEU A 64 -24.59 -6.49 -10.85
N LYS A 65 -24.10 -5.40 -11.47
CA LYS A 65 -24.93 -4.50 -12.28
C LYS A 65 -25.64 -5.22 -13.42
N TRP A 66 -24.94 -6.12 -14.12
CA TRP A 66 -25.54 -6.92 -15.18
C TRP A 66 -26.58 -7.91 -14.67
N MET A 67 -26.31 -8.58 -13.54
CA MET A 67 -27.26 -9.50 -12.91
C MET A 67 -28.55 -8.78 -12.52
N VAL A 68 -28.43 -7.62 -11.86
CA VAL A 68 -29.59 -6.79 -11.50
C VAL A 68 -30.37 -6.37 -12.73
N GLY A 69 -29.68 -5.94 -13.80
CA GLY A 69 -30.33 -5.60 -15.07
C GLY A 69 -31.09 -6.77 -15.69
N ALA A 70 -30.52 -7.97 -15.70
CA ALA A 70 -31.17 -9.17 -16.21
C ALA A 70 -32.41 -9.55 -15.40
N VAL A 71 -32.32 -9.52 -14.07
CA VAL A 71 -33.48 -9.77 -13.19
C VAL A 71 -34.58 -8.75 -13.45
N PHE A 72 -34.24 -7.47 -13.59
CA PHE A 72 -35.22 -6.43 -13.90
C PHE A 72 -35.89 -6.66 -15.27
N ALA A 73 -35.12 -6.99 -16.31
CA ALA A 73 -35.65 -7.28 -17.63
C ALA A 73 -36.59 -8.49 -17.64
N LEU A 74 -36.24 -9.57 -16.92
CA LEU A 74 -37.10 -10.74 -16.79
C LEU A 74 -38.42 -10.40 -16.09
N ASN A 75 -38.37 -9.64 -14.99
CA ASN A 75 -39.59 -9.18 -14.31
C ASN A 75 -40.44 -8.29 -15.23
N ALA A 76 -39.83 -7.35 -15.96
CA ALA A 76 -40.53 -6.51 -16.92
C ALA A 76 -41.18 -7.32 -18.06
N ALA A 77 -40.50 -8.34 -18.57
CA ALA A 77 -41.03 -9.22 -19.62
C ALA A 77 -42.25 -10.02 -19.13
N VAL A 78 -42.21 -10.55 -17.90
CA VAL A 78 -43.36 -11.23 -17.28
C VAL A 78 -44.53 -10.26 -17.11
N LEU A 79 -44.27 -9.04 -16.63
CA LEU A 79 -45.29 -8.01 -16.48
C LEU A 79 -45.92 -7.60 -17.82
N LEU A 80 -45.11 -7.43 -18.87
CA LEU A 80 -45.60 -7.11 -20.21
C LEU A 80 -46.52 -8.21 -20.76
N LYS A 81 -46.14 -9.48 -20.60
CA LYS A 81 -46.95 -10.62 -21.03
C LYS A 81 -48.28 -10.72 -20.26
N LEU A 82 -48.31 -10.29 -19.00
CA LEU A 82 -49.54 -10.22 -18.20
C LEU A 82 -50.43 -9.04 -18.59
N LEU A 83 -49.85 -7.91 -18.99
CA LEU A 83 -50.60 -6.70 -19.37
C LEU A 83 -51.15 -6.77 -20.80
N PHE A 84 -50.44 -7.45 -21.70
CA PHE A 84 -50.79 -7.63 -23.10
C PHE A 84 -50.77 -9.14 -23.46
N PRO A 85 -51.90 -9.86 -23.25
CA PRO A 85 -52.00 -11.29 -23.55
C PRO A 85 -51.93 -11.60 -25.05
#